data_AF-A0A1C2IPG2-F1
#
_entry.id   AF-A0A1C2IPG2-F1
#
_cell.length_a   1.000
_cell.length_b   1.000
_cell.length_c   1.000
_cell.angle_alpha   90.00
_cell.angle_beta   90.00
_cell.angle_gamma   90.00
#
_symmetry.space_group_name_H-M   'P 1'
#
loop_
_entity.id
_entity.type
_entity.pdbx_description
1 polymer ?
#
loop_
_entity_poly.entity_id
_entity_poly.type
_entity_poly.pdbx_seq_one_letter_code
_entity_poly.pdbx_strand_id
1 'polypeptide(L)'
;MDTQDLQFYPTPKELARHAARLFKNPISNLLEPSAGNGDLLDGLPNLKHSTSKVDLIEMDVSRHEVLRAKGNVVGTDFMDTRDLSMYSHIFMNPPFRVGVKHVLHAWKHLFAGEIVAILNASGIRDPRTADECRLSALIDAHGSVEYLQEAFMSPETMRKTTVEIALVYLAKEQEKSFWVEGIVENLEQDQTEFKAGADIPGQSLSLGVSQVSALVRAFNTTWEARKQSLISLEKARHFNSFFRQQIDEIVGRDESNHEEHVIKSLYENLAESYQELKKWAWTSVLNTSDFQKHLTRKVVNEVLNDFEKVSALAFTEANIYGFMQGFAMKQGDLNKQMVMDLFDNITSRQSDNYVLYRAWKSNEQHRIGMAIRRRRFIIGGFSLDGWRSNLSFLELNRLREIDKVFALVDGKREPAEPLVTLFEQQFKALKNGERLSCSYFDVRYYPGIGTVHLFPKNQKLIDRINLLVGKERQWMPEDMDLQDVDVSKAYKAAEKITTLVLKKMRCGYSQHYDDNDKTLTLLEDAAEKSGESSGFFMDTALLNMDKAS
;
A
#
# COMPACT_ATOMS: atom_id res chain seq x y z
N MET A 1 16.13 12.49 16.30
CA MET A 1 17.01 11.91 17.35
C MET A 1 18.42 11.95 16.83
N ASP A 2 19.37 12.36 17.65
CA ASP A 2 20.76 12.46 17.23
C ASP A 2 21.44 11.08 17.27
N THR A 3 22.41 10.82 16.38
CA THR A 3 23.04 9.48 16.25
C THR A 3 23.78 8.99 17.49
N GLN A 4 24.08 9.89 18.43
CA GLN A 4 24.69 9.58 19.73
C GLN A 4 23.72 8.92 20.70
N ASP A 5 22.43 9.25 20.65
CA ASP A 5 21.42 8.68 21.56
C ASP A 5 21.09 7.22 21.22
N LEU A 6 21.30 6.82 19.95
CA LEU A 6 20.97 5.49 19.43
C LEU A 6 22.13 4.48 19.47
N GLN A 7 23.33 4.88 19.92
CA GLN A 7 24.52 4.01 19.97
C GLN A 7 24.80 3.25 18.65
N PHE A 8 24.69 3.92 17.51
CA PHE A 8 24.96 3.31 16.20
C PHE A 8 26.47 3.10 15.96
N TYR A 9 26.86 1.84 15.75
CA TYR A 9 28.22 1.43 15.38
C TYR A 9 28.17 0.51 14.14
N PRO A 10 28.62 0.97 12.95
CA PRO A 10 28.65 0.13 11.77
C PRO A 10 29.58 -1.06 12.00
N THR A 11 29.09 -2.28 11.76
CA THR A 11 29.84 -3.51 11.99
C THR A 11 30.95 -3.66 10.92
N PRO A 12 32.23 -3.77 11.31
CA PRO A 12 33.30 -4.01 10.35
C PRO A 12 33.08 -5.32 9.57
N LYS A 13 33.36 -5.30 8.27
CA LYS A 13 33.06 -6.44 7.37
C LYS A 13 33.72 -7.74 7.81
N GLU A 14 34.95 -7.70 8.28
CA GLU A 14 35.64 -8.89 8.79
C GLU A 14 35.00 -9.44 10.06
N LEU A 15 34.53 -8.55 10.95
CA LEU A 15 33.78 -8.96 12.15
C LEU A 15 32.44 -9.59 11.76
N ALA A 16 31.71 -9.00 10.82
CA ALA A 16 30.46 -9.55 10.32
C ALA A 16 30.65 -10.94 9.71
N ARG A 17 31.70 -11.14 8.89
CA ARG A 17 32.04 -12.46 8.34
C ARG A 17 32.43 -13.47 9.41
N HIS A 18 33.17 -13.03 10.43
CA HIS A 18 33.57 -13.91 11.51
C HIS A 18 32.32 -14.38 12.29
N ALA A 19 31.47 -13.45 12.70
CA ALA A 19 30.23 -13.77 13.41
C ALA A 19 29.31 -14.67 12.57
N ALA A 20 29.18 -14.41 11.26
CA ALA A 20 28.38 -15.23 10.36
C ALA A 20 28.83 -16.70 10.26
N ARG A 21 30.13 -17.00 10.46
CA ARG A 21 30.66 -18.37 10.46
C ARG A 21 30.26 -19.18 11.69
N LEU A 22 29.72 -18.54 12.72
CA LEU A 22 29.22 -19.23 13.91
C LEU A 22 27.91 -19.98 13.64
N PHE A 23 27.16 -19.57 12.60
CA PHE A 23 26.00 -20.34 12.16
C PHE A 23 26.43 -21.71 11.63
N LYS A 24 25.79 -22.77 12.11
CA LYS A 24 26.12 -24.16 11.77
C LYS A 24 25.16 -24.72 10.73
N ASN A 25 23.96 -24.13 10.60
CA ASN A 25 22.91 -24.61 9.73
C ASN A 25 22.69 -23.68 8.53
N PRO A 26 22.18 -24.20 7.39
CA PRO A 26 21.80 -23.35 6.26
C PRO A 26 20.69 -22.35 6.62
N ILE A 27 20.88 -21.09 6.22
CA ILE A 27 19.91 -20.03 6.51
C ILE A 27 18.71 -20.14 5.56
N SER A 28 17.53 -20.41 6.13
CA SER A 28 16.26 -20.41 5.37
C SER A 28 15.52 -19.08 5.46
N ASN A 29 15.43 -18.46 6.64
CA ASN A 29 14.87 -17.13 6.89
C ASN A 29 15.67 -16.44 8.00
N LEU A 30 16.12 -15.22 7.73
CA LEU A 30 16.98 -14.43 8.60
C LEU A 30 16.26 -13.18 9.10
N LEU A 31 16.40 -12.89 10.40
CA LEU A 31 16.06 -11.60 10.98
C LEU A 31 17.33 -10.86 11.42
N GLU A 32 17.48 -9.60 10.99
CA GLU A 32 18.39 -8.62 11.58
C GLU A 32 17.58 -7.56 12.34
N PRO A 33 17.42 -7.70 13.66
CA PRO A 33 16.47 -6.91 14.45
C PRO A 33 16.97 -5.53 14.90
N SER A 34 18.18 -5.13 14.49
CA SER A 34 18.79 -3.82 14.80
C SER A 34 19.73 -3.46 13.66
N ALA A 35 19.15 -3.27 12.48
CA ALA A 35 19.90 -3.41 11.22
C ALA A 35 20.87 -2.26 10.94
N GLY A 36 20.62 -1.05 11.44
CA GLY A 36 21.47 0.09 11.19
C GLY A 36 21.58 0.39 9.68
N ASN A 37 22.78 0.23 9.10
CA ASN A 37 22.99 0.32 7.64
C ASN A 37 23.00 -1.06 6.93
N GLY A 38 22.68 -2.13 7.66
CA GLY A 38 22.74 -3.51 7.19
C GLY A 38 24.16 -3.99 6.96
N ASP A 39 25.15 -3.43 7.66
CA ASP A 39 26.57 -3.78 7.50
C ASP A 39 26.84 -5.22 7.96
N LEU A 40 26.02 -5.76 8.86
CA LEU A 40 26.13 -7.13 9.34
C LEU A 40 25.84 -8.14 8.22
N LEU A 41 24.90 -7.82 7.32
CA LEU A 41 24.56 -8.65 6.16
C LEU A 41 25.69 -8.74 5.13
N ASP A 42 26.61 -7.77 5.10
CA ASP A 42 27.78 -7.83 4.22
C ASP A 42 28.75 -8.97 4.61
N GLY A 43 28.58 -9.53 5.81
CA GLY A 43 29.21 -10.76 6.28
C GLY A 43 28.63 -12.05 5.69
N LEU A 44 27.46 -11.99 5.05
CA LEU A 44 26.70 -13.12 4.50
C LEU A 44 26.60 -13.03 2.97
N PRO A 45 27.69 -13.24 2.21
CA PRO A 45 27.71 -13.03 0.76
C PRO A 45 26.73 -13.92 -0.01
N ASN A 46 26.42 -15.11 0.51
CA ASN A 46 25.50 -16.06 -0.13
C ASN A 46 24.03 -15.60 -0.06
N LEU A 47 23.70 -14.65 0.82
CA LEU A 47 22.35 -14.07 0.95
C LEU A 47 22.14 -12.83 0.08
N LYS A 48 23.18 -12.33 -0.62
CA LYS A 48 23.07 -11.18 -1.52
C LYS A 48 22.03 -11.34 -2.64
N HIS A 49 21.73 -12.58 -3.02
CA HIS A 49 20.73 -12.90 -4.05
C HIS A 49 19.40 -13.39 -3.47
N SER A 50 19.23 -13.38 -2.16
CA SER A 50 18.04 -13.85 -1.45
C SER A 50 17.54 -12.81 -0.45
N THR A 51 17.51 -11.54 -0.86
CA THR A 51 17.00 -10.42 -0.05
C THR A 51 15.56 -10.63 0.41
N SER A 52 14.77 -11.44 -0.30
CA SER A 52 13.42 -11.84 0.09
C SER A 52 13.35 -12.71 1.35
N LYS A 53 14.45 -13.35 1.74
CA LYS A 53 14.58 -14.20 2.95
C LYS A 53 15.17 -13.45 4.15
N VAL A 54 15.38 -12.14 4.02
CA VAL A 54 16.02 -11.31 5.02
C VAL A 54 15.03 -10.23 5.46
N ASP A 55 14.59 -10.30 6.71
CA ASP A 55 13.77 -9.28 7.33
C ASP A 55 14.60 -8.41 8.28
N LEU A 56 14.31 -7.12 8.30
CA LEU A 56 15.10 -6.07 8.95
C LEU A 56 14.19 -5.24 9.85
N ILE A 57 14.66 -4.95 11.07
CA ILE A 57 14.01 -4.01 11.98
C ILE A 57 15.01 -2.91 12.30
N GLU A 58 14.58 -1.66 12.11
CA GLU A 58 15.40 -0.49 12.40
C GLU A 58 14.54 0.67 12.90
N MET A 59 14.91 1.21 14.07
CA MET A 59 14.17 2.29 14.73
C MET A 59 14.40 3.65 14.06
N ASP A 60 15.59 3.85 13.48
CA ASP A 60 15.93 5.03 12.69
C ASP A 60 15.37 4.93 11.26
N VAL A 61 14.19 5.51 11.07
CA VAL A 61 13.47 5.55 9.79
C VAL A 61 14.32 6.15 8.64
N SER A 62 15.29 7.01 8.94
CA SER A 62 16.17 7.61 7.91
C SER A 62 17.03 6.57 7.18
N ARG A 63 17.23 5.39 7.76
CA ARG A 63 18.05 4.30 7.20
C ARG A 63 17.25 3.31 6.38
N HIS A 64 15.93 3.34 6.47
CA HIS A 64 15.05 2.38 5.78
C HIS A 64 15.26 2.39 4.26
N GLU A 65 15.59 3.54 3.67
CA GLU A 65 15.86 3.63 2.24
C GLU A 65 17.07 2.79 1.82
N VAL A 66 18.17 2.87 2.58
CA VAL A 66 19.38 2.07 2.34
C VAL A 66 19.13 0.59 2.62
N LEU A 67 18.38 0.28 3.69
CA LEU A 67 18.09 -1.09 4.11
C LEU A 67 17.21 -1.85 3.12
N ARG A 68 16.28 -1.18 2.41
CA ARG A 68 15.43 -1.81 1.39
C ARG A 68 16.22 -2.44 0.24
N ALA A 69 17.45 -2.01 0.00
CA ALA A 69 18.33 -2.64 -0.99
C ALA A 69 18.95 -3.95 -0.48
N LYS A 70 18.92 -4.21 0.83
CA LYS A 70 19.57 -5.35 1.49
C LYS A 70 18.57 -6.38 2.04
N GLY A 71 17.31 -6.00 2.27
CA GLY A 71 16.25 -6.90 2.76
C GLY A 71 14.90 -6.19 2.95
N ASN A 72 13.92 -6.89 3.52
CA ASN A 72 12.59 -6.35 3.80
C ASN A 72 12.59 -5.60 5.14
N VAL A 73 12.27 -4.31 5.15
CA VAL A 73 12.07 -3.59 6.42
C VAL A 73 10.67 -3.89 6.97
N VAL A 74 10.60 -4.65 8.06
CA VAL A 74 9.34 -5.19 8.61
C VAL A 74 8.85 -4.49 9.88
N GLY A 75 9.69 -3.68 10.53
CA GLY A 75 9.32 -2.97 11.75
C GLY A 75 10.31 -1.89 12.14
N THR A 76 9.95 -1.13 13.18
CA THR A 76 10.76 -0.06 13.76
C THR A 76 11.33 -0.42 15.13
N ASP A 77 10.53 -1.01 16.02
CA ASP A 77 11.00 -1.46 17.34
C ASP A 77 10.98 -2.99 17.43
N PHE A 78 12.15 -3.57 17.70
CA PHE A 78 12.29 -5.01 17.88
C PHE A 78 11.66 -5.51 19.17
N MET A 79 11.67 -4.71 20.23
CA MET A 79 11.15 -5.10 21.54
C MET A 79 9.63 -5.29 21.53
N ASP A 80 8.94 -4.66 20.56
CA ASP A 80 7.50 -4.84 20.31
C ASP A 80 7.17 -6.11 19.52
N THR A 81 8.17 -6.76 18.91
CA THR A 81 7.97 -7.96 18.10
C THR A 81 7.80 -9.19 19.00
N ARG A 82 6.65 -9.85 18.93
CA ARG A 82 6.28 -10.96 19.83
C ARG A 82 6.35 -12.35 19.18
N ASP A 83 6.34 -12.44 17.86
CA ASP A 83 6.40 -13.73 17.17
C ASP A 83 7.60 -13.76 16.22
N LEU A 84 8.53 -14.66 16.50
CA LEU A 84 9.73 -14.89 15.70
C LEU A 84 9.76 -16.33 15.16
N SER A 85 8.63 -17.05 15.16
CA SER A 85 8.58 -18.47 14.83
C SER A 85 8.95 -18.80 13.38
N MET A 86 8.83 -17.82 12.47
CA MET A 86 9.13 -17.99 11.05
C MET A 86 10.62 -17.88 10.71
N TYR A 87 11.44 -17.41 11.65
CA TYR A 87 12.87 -17.24 11.44
C TYR A 87 13.62 -18.49 11.88
N SER A 88 14.56 -18.93 11.05
CA SER A 88 15.52 -19.97 11.45
C SER A 88 16.79 -19.37 12.06
N HIS A 89 17.10 -18.12 11.73
CA HIS A 89 18.30 -17.44 12.18
C HIS A 89 18.01 -16.01 12.60
N ILE A 90 18.64 -15.57 13.69
CA ILE A 90 18.66 -14.17 14.12
C ILE A 90 20.11 -13.72 14.17
N PHE A 91 20.45 -12.68 13.41
CA PHE A 91 21.81 -12.11 13.39
C PHE A 91 21.75 -10.66 13.85
N MET A 92 22.40 -10.34 14.97
CA MET A 92 22.21 -9.03 15.60
C MET A 92 23.49 -8.39 16.11
N ASN A 93 23.59 -7.07 15.92
CA ASN A 93 24.51 -6.18 16.61
C ASN A 93 23.69 -5.10 17.34
N PRO A 94 23.04 -5.44 18.47
CA PRO A 94 22.16 -4.51 19.16
C PRO A 94 22.95 -3.37 19.85
N PRO A 95 22.28 -2.25 20.20
CA PRO A 95 22.92 -1.20 21.00
C PRO A 95 23.50 -1.77 22.30
N PHE A 96 24.78 -1.54 22.57
CA PHE A 96 25.52 -2.20 23.66
C PHE A 96 24.85 -2.08 25.03
N ARG A 97 24.20 -0.94 25.32
CA ARG A 97 23.51 -0.73 26.61
C ARG A 97 22.33 -1.68 26.85
N VAL A 98 21.68 -2.17 25.80
CA VAL A 98 20.48 -3.03 25.89
C VAL A 98 20.68 -4.38 25.19
N GLY A 99 21.88 -4.69 24.73
CA GLY A 99 22.16 -5.89 23.93
C GLY A 99 21.76 -7.20 24.61
N VAL A 100 22.01 -7.34 25.92
CA VAL A 100 21.59 -8.52 26.70
C VAL A 100 20.07 -8.72 26.63
N LYS A 101 19.29 -7.63 26.77
CA LYS A 101 17.83 -7.70 26.71
C LYS A 101 17.33 -8.09 25.32
N HIS A 102 17.98 -7.61 24.26
CA HIS A 102 17.64 -7.98 22.89
C HIS A 102 17.88 -9.48 22.65
N VAL A 103 18.99 -10.05 23.13
CA VAL A 103 19.26 -11.49 22.99
C VAL A 103 18.26 -12.32 23.78
N LEU A 104 17.93 -11.92 25.01
CA LEU A 104 16.91 -12.61 25.81
C LEU A 104 15.53 -12.54 25.16
N HIS A 105 15.17 -11.40 24.55
CA HIS A 105 13.93 -11.23 23.81
C HIS A 105 13.89 -12.13 22.57
N ALA A 106 14.98 -12.16 21.79
CA ALA A 106 15.15 -13.07 20.67
C ALA A 106 14.99 -14.54 21.10
N TRP A 107 15.71 -14.97 22.14
CA TRP A 107 15.64 -16.33 22.67
C TRP A 107 14.23 -16.72 23.14
N LYS A 108 13.51 -15.79 23.78
CA LYS A 108 12.16 -16.01 24.28
C LYS A 108 11.16 -16.27 23.15
N HIS A 109 11.24 -15.47 22.09
CA HIS A 109 10.22 -15.43 21.04
C HIS A 109 10.58 -16.27 19.80
N LEU A 110 11.85 -16.68 19.65
CA LEU A 110 12.27 -17.65 18.63
C LEU A 110 11.68 -19.03 18.95
N PHE A 111 11.16 -19.71 17.93
CA PHE A 111 10.62 -21.06 18.07
C PHE A 111 11.75 -22.07 18.23
N ALA A 112 12.55 -22.22 17.18
CA ALA A 112 13.82 -22.94 17.15
C ALA A 112 14.72 -22.31 16.10
N GLY A 113 16.04 -22.50 16.21
CA GLY A 113 17.00 -21.88 15.30
C GLY A 113 18.25 -21.36 15.98
N GLU A 114 19.03 -20.57 15.25
CA GLU A 114 20.33 -20.08 15.71
C GLU A 114 20.30 -18.56 15.91
N ILE A 115 20.95 -18.10 16.98
CA ILE A 115 21.12 -16.67 17.28
C ILE A 115 22.62 -16.39 17.33
N VAL A 116 23.06 -15.41 16.56
CA VAL A 116 24.40 -14.83 16.68
C VAL A 116 24.28 -13.36 17.06
N ALA A 117 24.95 -12.99 18.16
CA ALA A 117 24.89 -11.64 18.71
C ALA A 117 26.28 -11.08 19.00
N ILE A 118 26.49 -9.82 18.64
CA ILE A 118 27.67 -9.04 19.00
C ILE A 118 27.33 -8.18 20.22
N LEU A 119 27.94 -8.49 21.37
CA LEU A 119 27.65 -7.84 22.65
C LEU A 119 28.89 -7.19 23.26
N ASN A 120 28.68 -6.36 24.27
CA ASN A 120 29.77 -5.90 25.14
C ASN A 120 30.26 -7.07 26.02
N ALA A 121 31.57 -7.31 26.05
CA ALA A 121 32.15 -8.43 26.81
C ALA A 121 31.92 -8.32 28.33
N SER A 122 31.83 -7.11 28.89
CA SER A 122 31.73 -6.93 30.35
C SER A 122 30.48 -7.58 30.93
N GLY A 123 29.36 -7.51 30.21
CA GLY A 123 28.08 -8.09 30.66
C GLY A 123 28.05 -9.62 30.63
N ILE A 124 29.01 -10.26 29.96
CA ILE A 124 29.11 -11.74 29.89
C ILE A 124 30.26 -12.27 30.75
N ARG A 125 31.42 -11.58 30.78
CA ARG A 125 32.57 -11.98 31.62
C ARG A 125 32.29 -11.84 33.11
N ASP A 126 31.62 -10.76 33.50
CA ASP A 126 31.31 -10.44 34.90
C ASP A 126 29.83 -10.04 35.01
N PRO A 127 28.91 -11.02 34.98
CA PRO A 127 27.47 -10.77 35.05
C PRO A 127 27.10 -10.10 36.38
N ARG A 128 26.52 -8.90 36.32
CA ARG A 128 26.13 -8.11 37.52
C ARG A 128 24.63 -7.95 37.67
N THR A 129 23.88 -8.11 36.59
CA THR A 129 22.43 -8.00 36.55
C THR A 129 21.76 -9.37 36.38
N ALA A 130 20.50 -9.48 36.80
CA ALA A 130 19.74 -10.73 36.64
C ALA A 130 19.63 -11.17 35.17
N ASP A 131 19.51 -10.22 34.24
CA ASP A 131 19.45 -10.49 32.80
C ASP A 131 20.80 -11.02 32.27
N GLU A 132 21.92 -10.44 32.72
CA GLU A 132 23.27 -10.92 32.37
C GLU A 132 23.53 -12.32 32.91
N CYS A 133 23.18 -12.59 34.17
CA CYS A 133 23.30 -13.92 34.76
C CYS A 133 22.46 -14.95 33.98
N ARG A 134 21.24 -14.56 33.58
CA ARG A 134 20.35 -15.41 32.78
C ARG A 134 20.94 -15.69 31.40
N LEU A 135 21.51 -14.68 30.74
CA LEU A 135 22.16 -14.88 29.45
C LEU A 135 23.39 -15.77 29.56
N SER A 136 24.22 -15.59 30.60
CA SER A 136 25.36 -16.48 30.85
C SER A 136 24.92 -17.94 30.99
N ALA A 137 23.88 -18.20 31.79
CA ALA A 137 23.34 -19.55 31.94
C ALA A 137 22.79 -20.13 30.63
N LEU A 138 22.18 -19.30 29.78
CA LEU A 138 21.72 -19.73 28.45
C LEU A 138 22.88 -20.08 27.52
N ILE A 139 23.95 -19.30 27.54
CA ILE A 139 25.16 -19.56 26.75
C ILE A 139 25.77 -20.90 27.18
N ASP A 140 25.90 -21.14 28.48
CA ASP A 140 26.46 -22.39 29.01
C ASP A 140 25.63 -23.61 28.61
N ALA A 141 24.30 -23.47 28.56
CA ALA A 141 23.39 -24.56 28.25
C ALA A 141 23.20 -24.82 26.75
N HIS A 142 23.23 -23.77 25.92
CA HIS A 142 22.74 -23.83 24.54
C HIS A 142 23.69 -23.25 23.50
N GLY A 143 24.90 -22.84 23.87
CA GLY A 143 25.71 -22.03 22.99
C GLY A 143 27.20 -21.98 23.30
N SER A 144 27.81 -20.89 22.84
CA SER A 144 29.22 -20.59 23.05
C SER A 144 29.45 -19.08 22.99
N VAL A 145 30.53 -18.62 23.64
CA VAL A 145 30.97 -17.23 23.57
C VAL A 145 32.45 -17.15 23.20
N GLU A 146 32.78 -16.25 22.28
CA GLU A 146 34.14 -15.88 21.92
C GLU A 146 34.40 -14.40 22.25
N TYR A 147 35.53 -14.10 22.90
CA TYR A 147 35.89 -12.74 23.26
C TYR A 147 36.92 -12.19 22.29
N LEU A 148 36.63 -11.03 21.69
CA LEU A 148 37.53 -10.35 20.76
C LEU A 148 37.93 -8.98 21.31
N GLN A 149 39.24 -8.71 21.30
CA GLN A 149 39.81 -7.41 21.60
C GLN A 149 40.01 -6.63 20.29
N GLU A 150 39.83 -5.30 20.35
CA GLU A 150 40.13 -4.37 19.24
C GLU A 150 39.30 -4.55 17.93
N ALA A 151 38.12 -5.17 18.00
CA ALA A 151 37.32 -5.50 16.81
C ALA A 151 36.80 -4.28 16.00
N PHE A 152 36.84 -3.06 16.55
CA PHE A 152 36.46 -1.80 15.90
C PHE A 152 37.66 -0.86 15.62
N MET A 153 38.90 -1.38 15.62
CA MET A 153 40.13 -0.60 15.43
C MET A 153 40.64 -0.59 13.97
N SER A 154 39.97 -1.26 13.03
CA SER A 154 40.43 -1.34 11.63
C SER A 154 40.46 0.05 10.95
N PRO A 155 41.35 0.27 9.96
CA PRO A 155 41.46 1.56 9.25
C PRO A 155 40.15 2.04 8.59
N GLU A 156 39.24 1.10 8.31
CA GLU A 156 37.96 1.32 7.63
C GLU A 156 36.81 1.64 8.62
N THR A 157 37.03 1.54 9.93
CA THR A 157 35.99 1.78 10.95
C THR A 157 35.86 3.27 11.26
N MET A 158 34.70 3.87 10.94
CA MET A 158 34.47 5.32 11.11
C MET A 158 34.47 5.82 12.58
N ARG A 159 34.33 4.92 13.57
CA ARG A 159 34.42 5.25 15.00
C ARG A 159 35.23 4.19 15.75
N LYS A 160 36.44 4.54 16.18
CA LYS A 160 37.30 3.66 17.00
C LYS A 160 36.78 3.63 18.43
N THR A 161 36.47 2.45 18.96
CA THR A 161 36.12 2.27 20.37
C THR A 161 36.94 1.12 20.96
N THR A 162 37.46 1.33 22.17
CA THR A 162 38.32 0.38 22.92
C THR A 162 37.52 -0.72 23.62
N VAL A 163 36.31 -1.01 23.14
CA VAL A 163 35.37 -1.91 23.82
C VAL A 163 35.69 -3.34 23.43
N GLU A 164 36.00 -4.19 24.42
CA GLU A 164 36.08 -5.64 24.23
C GLU A 164 34.69 -6.18 23.92
N ILE A 165 34.57 -7.01 22.89
CA ILE A 165 33.29 -7.58 22.47
C ILE A 165 33.20 -9.08 22.76
N ALA A 166 31.98 -9.54 22.94
CA ALA A 166 31.62 -10.95 23.01
C ALA A 166 30.79 -11.33 21.77
N LEU A 167 31.30 -12.26 20.97
CA LEU A 167 30.54 -12.97 19.95
C LEU A 167 29.82 -14.14 20.61
N VAL A 168 28.50 -14.02 20.73
CA VAL A 168 27.66 -15.04 21.33
C VAL A 168 26.94 -15.83 20.24
N TYR A 169 27.04 -17.15 20.31
CA TYR A 169 26.25 -18.09 19.52
C TYR A 169 25.31 -18.86 20.45
N LEU A 170 24.04 -19.00 20.06
CA LEU A 170 23.05 -19.81 20.76
C LEU A 170 22.28 -20.67 19.75
N ALA A 171 22.09 -21.94 20.06
CA ALA A 171 21.25 -22.87 19.31
C ALA A 171 20.01 -23.23 20.14
N LYS A 172 18.84 -22.80 19.69
CA LYS A 172 17.57 -23.20 20.30
C LYS A 172 17.04 -24.44 19.60
N GLU A 173 17.32 -25.59 20.21
CA GLU A 173 16.76 -26.87 19.79
C GLU A 173 15.37 -27.08 20.40
N GLN A 174 14.51 -27.80 19.69
CA GLN A 174 13.23 -28.22 20.25
C GLN A 174 13.45 -29.38 21.21
N GLU A 175 12.80 -29.32 22.38
CA GLU A 175 12.78 -30.48 23.26
C GLU A 175 12.12 -31.66 22.52
N LYS A 176 12.69 -32.87 22.66
CA LYS A 176 12.09 -34.09 22.07
C LYS A 176 10.64 -34.29 22.53
N SER A 177 10.30 -33.82 23.73
CA SER A 177 8.94 -33.75 24.27
C SER A 177 7.99 -32.95 23.39
N PHE A 178 8.42 -31.87 22.73
CA PHE A 178 7.54 -31.03 21.90
C PHE A 178 6.87 -31.82 20.77
N TRP A 179 7.59 -32.76 20.16
CA TRP A 179 7.05 -33.63 19.10
C TRP A 179 6.06 -34.67 19.64
N VAL A 180 6.13 -34.97 20.94
CA VAL A 180 5.35 -36.00 21.65
C VAL A 180 4.20 -35.42 22.48
N GLU A 181 4.32 -34.16 22.92
CA GLU A 181 3.31 -33.41 23.66
C GLU A 181 2.08 -33.16 22.76
N GLY A 182 0.92 -33.55 23.29
CA GLY A 182 -0.37 -33.63 22.57
C GLY A 182 -0.73 -35.04 22.08
N ILE A 183 0.24 -35.97 21.97
CA ILE A 183 -0.06 -37.38 21.67
C ILE A 183 -0.47 -38.09 22.95
N VAL A 184 0.31 -37.94 24.04
CA VAL A 184 0.09 -38.64 25.31
C VAL A 184 -1.22 -38.23 26.00
N GLU A 185 -1.61 -36.95 25.89
CA GLU A 185 -2.90 -36.46 26.41
C GLU A 185 -4.11 -36.96 25.60
N ASN A 186 -3.90 -37.41 24.35
CA ASN A 186 -4.94 -37.95 23.46
C ASN A 186 -4.80 -39.46 23.24
N LEU A 187 -4.06 -40.18 24.09
CA LEU A 187 -4.03 -41.65 24.10
C LEU A 187 -5.31 -42.21 24.75
N GLU A 188 -6.48 -41.90 24.18
CA GLU A 188 -7.70 -42.68 24.37
C GLU A 188 -8.02 -43.44 23.08
N GLN A 189 -8.70 -44.59 23.21
CA GLN A 189 -9.06 -45.46 22.07
C GLN A 189 -9.70 -44.67 20.93
N ASP A 190 -9.23 -44.95 19.71
CA ASP A 190 -9.68 -44.34 18.47
C ASP A 190 -11.23 -44.32 18.37
N GLN A 191 -11.80 -43.13 18.59
CA GLN A 191 -13.21 -42.82 18.38
C GLN A 191 -13.29 -41.50 17.60
N THR A 192 -12.98 -41.53 16.31
CA THR A 192 -13.23 -40.38 15.43
C THR A 192 -14.73 -40.15 15.24
N GLU A 193 -15.34 -39.31 16.08
CA GLU A 193 -16.52 -38.52 15.69
C GLU A 193 -16.04 -37.16 15.16
N PHE A 194 -16.30 -36.88 13.89
CA PHE A 194 -16.14 -35.54 13.33
C PHE A 194 -17.19 -34.61 13.96
N LYS A 195 -16.79 -33.84 14.98
CA LYS A 195 -17.55 -32.66 15.40
C LYS A 195 -17.19 -31.51 14.47
N ALA A 196 -18.13 -31.11 13.62
CA ALA A 196 -18.08 -29.85 12.89
C ALA A 196 -17.86 -28.72 13.90
N GLY A 197 -16.76 -27.97 13.71
CA GLY A 197 -16.33 -26.91 14.60
C GLY A 197 -17.39 -25.81 14.75
N ALA A 198 -17.41 -25.22 15.95
CA ALA A 198 -18.29 -24.15 16.38
C ALA A 198 -18.35 -22.98 15.39
N ASP A 199 -19.53 -22.36 15.31
CA ASP A 199 -19.83 -21.19 14.49
C ASP A 199 -18.73 -20.12 14.60
N ILE A 200 -18.07 -19.85 13.47
CA ILE A 200 -17.18 -18.70 13.30
C ILE A 200 -18.11 -17.47 13.25
N PRO A 201 -18.03 -16.52 14.21
CA PRO A 201 -18.89 -15.34 14.19
C PRO A 201 -18.54 -14.46 12.99
N GLY A 202 -19.26 -14.66 11.89
CA GLY A 202 -19.33 -13.70 10.81
C GLY A 202 -20.09 -12.48 11.30
N GLN A 203 -19.40 -11.41 11.68
CA GLN A 203 -20.04 -10.12 11.90
C GLN A 203 -19.40 -9.01 11.08
N SER A 204 -20.25 -8.49 10.20
CA SER A 204 -20.23 -7.18 9.56
C SER A 204 -19.62 -6.11 10.47
N LEU A 205 -18.53 -5.47 10.01
CA LEU A 205 -17.81 -4.46 10.78
C LEU A 205 -18.08 -3.06 10.20
N SER A 206 -18.81 -2.27 10.99
CA SER A 206 -18.94 -0.81 10.89
C SER A 206 -17.80 -0.14 11.68
N LEU A 207 -17.24 0.95 11.15
CA LEU A 207 -15.99 1.53 11.64
C LEU A 207 -16.13 2.40 12.88
N GLY A 208 -15.40 2.00 13.91
CA GLY A 208 -14.92 2.79 15.04
C GLY A 208 -13.55 2.24 15.48
N VAL A 209 -12.94 2.82 16.51
CA VAL A 209 -11.67 2.36 17.14
C VAL A 209 -11.66 0.84 17.40
N SER A 210 -12.84 0.25 17.62
CA SER A 210 -13.05 -1.19 17.80
C SER A 210 -12.73 -2.07 16.58
N GLN A 211 -12.76 -1.56 15.34
CA GLN A 211 -12.58 -2.36 14.12
C GLN A 211 -11.11 -2.60 13.77
N VAL A 212 -10.23 -1.60 13.92
CA VAL A 212 -8.78 -1.82 13.72
C VAL A 212 -8.29 -2.86 14.72
N SER A 213 -8.70 -2.73 15.98
CA SER A 213 -8.40 -3.73 17.01
C SER A 213 -9.05 -5.09 16.72
N ALA A 214 -10.25 -5.13 16.13
CA ALA A 214 -10.86 -6.39 15.68
C ALA A 214 -10.06 -7.04 14.54
N LEU A 215 -9.59 -6.26 13.56
CA LEU A 215 -8.76 -6.76 12.45
C LEU A 215 -7.42 -7.30 12.95
N VAL A 216 -6.74 -6.58 13.85
CA VAL A 216 -5.47 -7.04 14.44
C VAL A 216 -5.68 -8.30 15.28
N ARG A 217 -6.76 -8.38 16.08
CA ARG A 217 -7.11 -9.60 16.81
C ARG A 217 -7.39 -10.77 15.87
N ALA A 218 -8.20 -10.56 14.83
CA ALA A 218 -8.50 -11.59 13.84
C ALA A 218 -7.24 -12.08 13.12
N PHE A 219 -6.35 -11.16 12.74
CA PHE A 219 -5.04 -11.49 12.16
C PHE A 219 -4.21 -12.36 13.11
N ASN A 220 -4.04 -11.94 14.37
CA ASN A 220 -3.24 -12.68 15.35
C ASN A 220 -3.84 -14.07 15.62
N THR A 221 -5.15 -14.17 15.82
CA THR A 221 -5.82 -15.47 16.05
C THR A 221 -5.71 -16.39 14.83
N THR A 222 -5.84 -15.85 13.61
CA THR A 222 -5.71 -16.62 12.38
C THR A 222 -4.26 -17.10 12.19
N TRP A 223 -3.30 -16.25 12.51
CA TRP A 223 -1.88 -16.61 12.45
C TRP A 223 -1.54 -17.74 13.43
N GLU A 224 -1.99 -17.65 14.68
CA GLU A 224 -1.78 -18.71 15.67
C GLU A 224 -2.38 -20.05 15.20
N ALA A 225 -3.59 -20.02 14.64
CA ALA A 225 -4.22 -21.22 14.09
C ALA A 225 -3.46 -21.81 12.89
N ARG A 226 -2.99 -20.97 11.95
CA ARG A 226 -2.17 -21.39 10.81
C ARG A 226 -0.83 -21.97 11.25
N LYS A 227 -0.14 -21.31 12.19
CA LYS A 227 1.11 -21.78 12.78
C LYS A 227 0.93 -23.16 13.40
N GLN A 228 -0.10 -23.34 14.23
CA GLN A 228 -0.38 -24.63 14.85
C GLN A 228 -0.71 -25.72 13.83
N SER A 229 -1.45 -25.38 12.76
CA SER A 229 -1.74 -26.32 11.66
C SER A 229 -0.47 -26.78 10.94
N LEU A 230 0.44 -25.85 10.62
CA LEU A 230 1.70 -26.16 9.97
C LEU A 230 2.63 -26.99 10.86
N ILE A 231 2.72 -26.65 12.14
CA ILE A 231 3.48 -27.45 13.12
C ILE A 231 2.90 -28.87 13.21
N SER A 232 1.59 -29.02 13.29
CA SER A 232 0.93 -30.33 13.32
C SER A 232 1.18 -31.14 12.03
N LEU A 233 1.21 -30.47 10.88
CA LEU A 233 1.54 -31.11 9.60
C LEU A 233 3.00 -31.60 9.59
N GLU A 234 3.95 -30.82 10.09
CA GLU A 234 5.35 -31.26 10.20
C GLU A 234 5.51 -32.38 11.23
N LYS A 235 4.79 -32.34 12.36
CA LYS A 235 4.74 -33.45 13.31
C LYS A 235 4.27 -34.73 12.60
N ALA A 236 3.17 -34.65 11.86
CA ALA A 236 2.65 -35.79 11.09
C ALA A 236 3.66 -36.29 10.05
N ARG A 237 4.36 -35.40 9.34
CA ARG A 237 5.43 -35.78 8.40
C ARG A 237 6.55 -36.54 9.09
N HIS A 238 7.03 -36.05 10.24
CA HIS A 238 8.08 -36.71 11.02
C HIS A 238 7.67 -38.13 11.44
N PHE A 239 6.46 -38.30 11.98
CA PHE A 239 5.98 -39.63 12.36
C PHE A 239 5.68 -40.53 11.15
N ASN A 240 5.16 -39.98 10.06
CA ASN A 240 4.96 -40.74 8.83
C ASN A 240 6.30 -41.25 8.27
N SER A 241 7.36 -40.44 8.29
CA SER A 241 8.70 -40.92 7.90
C SER A 241 9.18 -42.06 8.82
N PHE A 242 8.94 -41.95 10.12
CA PHE A 242 9.30 -43.00 11.08
C PHE A 242 8.53 -44.31 10.83
N PHE A 243 7.21 -44.26 10.66
CA PHE A 243 6.41 -45.44 10.36
C PHE A 243 6.72 -46.04 8.99
N ARG A 244 7.00 -45.19 8.00
CA ARG A 244 7.40 -45.62 6.66
C ARG A 244 8.72 -46.38 6.68
N GLN A 245 9.71 -45.85 7.41
CA GLN A 245 11.00 -46.53 7.61
C GLN A 245 10.82 -47.92 8.25
N GLN A 246 9.95 -48.05 9.26
CA GLN A 246 9.64 -49.36 9.86
C GLN A 246 8.95 -50.32 8.89
N ILE A 247 8.06 -49.82 8.02
CA ILE A 247 7.40 -50.65 6.99
C ILE A 247 8.42 -51.12 5.96
N ASP A 248 9.33 -50.24 5.52
CA ASP A 248 10.34 -50.57 4.53
C ASP A 248 11.33 -51.64 5.06
N GLU A 249 11.69 -51.57 6.35
CA GLU A 249 12.45 -52.60 7.06
C GLU A 249 11.73 -53.97 7.09
N ILE A 250 10.40 -53.98 7.22
CA ILE A 250 9.58 -55.21 7.27
C ILE A 250 9.36 -55.79 5.86
N VAL A 251 9.17 -54.94 4.85
CA VAL A 251 8.78 -55.36 3.50
C VAL A 251 10.00 -55.67 2.61
N GLY A 252 11.22 -55.33 3.05
CA GLY A 252 12.46 -55.65 2.34
C GLY A 252 12.58 -54.94 0.98
N ARG A 253 11.99 -53.74 0.86
CA ARG A 253 12.11 -52.91 -0.34
C ARG A 253 13.33 -52.01 -0.22
N ASP A 254 14.18 -52.05 -1.25
CA ASP A 254 15.30 -51.10 -1.42
C ASP A 254 14.74 -49.67 -1.54
N GLU A 255 15.39 -48.71 -0.86
CA GLU A 255 15.03 -47.27 -0.72
C GLU A 255 14.91 -46.47 -2.03
N SER A 256 14.96 -47.11 -3.20
CA SER A 256 15.43 -46.52 -4.45
C SER A 256 14.35 -46.01 -5.42
N ASN A 257 13.18 -45.53 -4.95
CA ASN A 257 12.26 -44.80 -5.84
C ASN A 257 11.21 -43.97 -5.09
N HIS A 258 11.66 -43.04 -4.26
CA HIS A 258 10.79 -41.98 -3.78
C HIS A 258 11.23 -40.68 -4.43
N GLU A 259 10.39 -40.17 -5.35
CA GLU A 259 10.50 -38.80 -5.84
C GLU A 259 10.50 -37.89 -4.62
N GLU A 260 11.68 -37.41 -4.27
CA GLU A 260 11.89 -36.42 -3.25
C GLU A 260 11.34 -35.12 -3.82
N HIS A 261 10.02 -34.94 -3.73
CA HIS A 261 9.44 -33.62 -3.91
C HIS A 261 10.21 -32.68 -2.98
N VAL A 262 10.70 -31.56 -3.52
CA VAL A 262 11.38 -30.53 -2.73
C VAL A 262 10.37 -29.99 -1.72
N ILE A 263 10.33 -30.62 -0.54
CA ILE A 263 9.46 -30.22 0.56
C ILE A 263 10.13 -29.01 1.20
N LYS A 264 9.47 -27.86 1.11
CA LYS A 264 9.89 -26.63 1.79
C LYS A 264 10.01 -26.89 3.29
N SER A 265 11.04 -26.32 3.91
CA SER A 265 11.22 -26.42 5.36
C SER A 265 10.02 -25.82 6.12
N LEU A 266 9.81 -26.25 7.38
CA LEU A 266 8.79 -25.67 8.26
C LEU A 266 8.85 -24.13 8.26
N TYR A 267 10.05 -23.56 8.36
CA TYR A 267 10.26 -22.11 8.38
C TYR A 267 9.85 -21.42 7.08
N GLU A 268 10.11 -22.04 5.93
CA GLU A 268 9.66 -21.53 4.64
C GLU A 268 8.13 -21.57 4.52
N ASN A 269 7.50 -22.67 4.96
CA ASN A 269 6.04 -22.77 4.99
C ASN A 269 5.40 -21.74 5.95
N LEU A 270 6.01 -21.53 7.12
CA LEU A 270 5.57 -20.52 8.09
C LEU A 270 5.68 -19.10 7.51
N ALA A 271 6.83 -18.74 6.93
CA ALA A 271 7.01 -17.41 6.36
C ALA A 271 6.08 -17.15 5.18
N GLU A 272 5.93 -18.10 4.25
CA GLU A 272 5.00 -17.95 3.13
C GLU A 272 3.56 -17.77 3.62
N SER A 273 3.13 -18.59 4.58
CA SER A 273 1.78 -18.49 5.16
C SER A 273 1.55 -17.18 5.91
N TYR A 274 2.58 -16.67 6.60
CA TYR A 274 2.54 -15.39 7.29
C TYR A 274 2.44 -14.22 6.30
N GLN A 275 3.28 -14.19 5.27
CA GLN A 275 3.29 -13.11 4.27
C GLN A 275 1.98 -13.08 3.48
N GLU A 276 1.43 -14.24 3.12
CA GLU A 276 0.11 -14.35 2.48
C GLU A 276 -1.00 -13.78 3.39
N LEU A 277 -1.06 -14.22 4.65
CA LEU A 277 -2.05 -13.72 5.61
C LEU A 277 -1.92 -12.22 5.82
N LYS A 278 -0.68 -11.71 5.95
CA LYS A 278 -0.37 -10.28 6.12
C LYS A 278 -0.85 -9.48 4.92
N LYS A 279 -0.62 -9.97 3.69
CA LYS A 279 -1.13 -9.34 2.46
C LYS A 279 -2.65 -9.25 2.46
N TRP A 280 -3.33 -10.32 2.86
CA TRP A 280 -4.80 -10.34 2.95
C TRP A 280 -5.31 -9.36 4.02
N ALA A 281 -4.69 -9.35 5.19
CA ALA A 281 -5.07 -8.47 6.29
C ALA A 281 -4.91 -6.98 5.92
N TRP A 282 -3.79 -6.59 5.31
CA TRP A 282 -3.60 -5.23 4.79
C TRP A 282 -4.60 -4.89 3.67
N THR A 283 -4.97 -5.86 2.82
CA THR A 283 -5.98 -5.63 1.77
C THR A 283 -7.36 -5.42 2.38
N SER A 284 -7.68 -6.13 3.48
CA SER A 284 -8.92 -5.92 4.24
C SER A 284 -9.00 -4.52 4.83
N VAL A 285 -7.88 -3.90 5.25
CA VAL A 285 -7.85 -2.50 5.70
C VAL A 285 -8.31 -1.55 4.60
N LEU A 286 -7.84 -1.73 3.36
CA LEU A 286 -8.25 -0.92 2.20
C LEU A 286 -9.72 -1.09 1.83
N ASN A 287 -10.30 -2.25 2.11
CA ASN A 287 -11.71 -2.55 1.85
C ASN A 287 -12.65 -2.08 2.97
N THR A 288 -12.14 -1.44 4.01
CA THR A 288 -13.00 -0.84 5.04
C THR A 288 -13.75 0.39 4.49
N SER A 289 -14.95 0.63 5.01
CA SER A 289 -15.80 1.73 4.55
C SER A 289 -15.16 3.13 4.66
N ASP A 290 -14.27 3.39 5.62
CA ASP A 290 -13.59 4.70 5.77
C ASP A 290 -12.53 4.90 4.69
N PHE A 291 -11.84 3.83 4.28
CA PHE A 291 -10.93 3.88 3.14
C PHE A 291 -11.69 4.00 1.81
N GLN A 292 -12.72 3.18 1.59
CA GLN A 292 -13.49 3.21 0.34
C GLN A 292 -14.23 4.54 0.09
N LYS A 293 -14.57 5.29 1.15
CA LYS A 293 -15.16 6.64 1.06
C LYS A 293 -14.21 7.65 0.40
N HIS A 294 -12.90 7.47 0.53
CA HIS A 294 -11.90 8.45 0.13
C HIS A 294 -11.02 8.02 -1.05
N LEU A 295 -11.29 6.84 -1.63
CA LEU A 295 -10.51 6.27 -2.73
C LEU A 295 -11.34 6.20 -4.04
N THR A 296 -10.79 6.71 -5.15
CA THR A 296 -11.18 6.31 -6.52
C THR A 296 -10.38 5.10 -6.97
N ARG A 297 -10.79 4.44 -8.04
CA ARG A 297 -10.08 3.25 -8.56
C ARG A 297 -8.62 3.52 -8.89
N LYS A 298 -8.33 4.68 -9.46
CA LYS A 298 -6.95 5.05 -9.79
C LYS A 298 -6.09 5.18 -8.54
N VAL A 299 -6.62 5.81 -7.49
CA VAL A 299 -5.94 5.91 -6.20
C VAL A 299 -5.84 4.56 -5.50
N VAL A 300 -6.86 3.70 -5.58
CA VAL A 300 -6.74 2.30 -5.10
C VAL A 300 -5.59 1.60 -5.82
N ASN A 301 -5.50 1.71 -7.15
CA ASN A 301 -4.43 1.06 -7.91
C ASN A 301 -3.05 1.65 -7.63
N GLU A 302 -2.92 2.97 -7.45
CA GLU A 302 -1.67 3.62 -7.06
C GLU A 302 -1.26 3.22 -5.63
N VAL A 303 -2.21 3.20 -4.70
CA VAL A 303 -2.00 2.69 -3.34
C VAL A 303 -1.64 1.21 -3.36
N LEU A 304 -2.26 0.40 -4.23
CA LEU A 304 -1.94 -1.02 -4.43
C LEU A 304 -0.56 -1.23 -5.07
N ASN A 305 -0.06 -0.29 -5.87
CA ASN A 305 1.31 -0.34 -6.39
C ASN A 305 2.34 0.01 -5.31
N ASP A 306 2.03 0.97 -4.42
CA ASP A 306 2.83 1.24 -3.22
C ASP A 306 2.59 0.24 -2.08
N PHE A 307 1.58 -0.63 -2.21
CA PHE A 307 1.12 -1.54 -1.16
C PHE A 307 2.12 -2.64 -0.85
N GLU A 308 2.99 -3.03 -1.78
CA GLU A 308 4.09 -3.95 -1.45
C GLU A 308 4.97 -3.37 -0.33
N LYS A 309 5.25 -2.07 -0.38
CA LYS A 309 6.04 -1.38 0.66
C LYS A 309 5.29 -1.29 1.98
N VAL A 310 3.97 -1.07 1.94
CA VAL A 310 3.13 -0.98 3.15
C VAL A 310 2.95 -2.35 3.79
N SER A 311 2.68 -3.38 2.97
CA SER A 311 2.48 -4.75 3.43
C SER A 311 3.75 -5.41 3.98
N ALA A 312 4.93 -4.85 3.67
CA ALA A 312 6.17 -5.23 4.33
C ALA A 312 6.13 -4.96 5.84
N LEU A 313 5.53 -3.84 6.28
CA LEU A 313 5.41 -3.46 7.68
C LEU A 313 4.56 -4.47 8.49
N ALA A 314 4.92 -4.63 9.76
CA ALA A 314 4.16 -5.44 10.71
C ALA A 314 2.68 -5.00 10.79
N PHE A 315 1.77 -5.96 10.82
CA PHE A 315 0.34 -5.70 10.90
C PHE A 315 -0.09 -5.37 12.34
N THR A 316 0.17 -4.14 12.77
CA THR A 316 -0.11 -3.63 14.13
C THR A 316 -1.07 -2.45 14.09
N GLU A 317 -1.75 -2.16 15.21
CA GLU A 317 -2.64 -0.99 15.30
C GLU A 317 -1.88 0.31 14.97
N ALA A 318 -0.66 0.48 15.52
CA ALA A 318 0.17 1.66 15.27
C ALA A 318 0.51 1.84 13.79
N ASN A 319 0.90 0.78 13.08
CA ASN A 319 1.22 0.85 11.65
C ASN A 319 -0.02 1.13 10.80
N ILE A 320 -1.17 0.55 11.16
CA ILE A 320 -2.45 0.82 10.47
C ILE A 320 -2.86 2.28 10.68
N TYR A 321 -2.79 2.81 11.90
CA TYR A 321 -3.09 4.22 12.17
C TYR A 321 -2.10 5.18 11.50
N GLY A 322 -0.80 4.86 11.50
CA GLY A 322 0.21 5.62 10.78
C GLY A 322 -0.05 5.66 9.28
N PHE A 323 -0.44 4.54 8.69
CA PHE A 323 -0.87 4.47 7.29
C PHE A 323 -2.13 5.31 7.03
N MET A 324 -3.14 5.22 7.90
CA MET A 324 -4.36 6.03 7.82
C MET A 324 -4.07 7.53 7.91
N GLN A 325 -3.17 7.94 8.80
CA GLN A 325 -2.78 9.34 8.97
C GLN A 325 -2.02 9.85 7.73
N GLY A 326 -1.05 9.06 7.23
CA GLY A 326 -0.33 9.39 6.00
C GLY A 326 -1.27 9.51 4.79
N PHE A 327 -2.29 8.65 4.72
CA PHE A 327 -3.32 8.74 3.72
C PHE A 327 -4.18 10.01 3.87
N ALA A 328 -4.62 10.34 5.08
CA ALA A 328 -5.40 11.55 5.37
C ALA A 328 -4.61 12.83 5.01
N MET A 329 -3.30 12.86 5.23
CA MET A 329 -2.44 13.98 4.84
C MET A 329 -2.39 14.18 3.31
N LYS A 330 -2.43 13.10 2.52
CA LYS A 330 -2.46 13.16 1.05
C LYS A 330 -3.85 13.36 0.47
N GLN A 331 -4.90 13.34 1.29
CA GLN A 331 -6.28 13.35 0.83
C GLN A 331 -6.62 14.58 -0.04
N GLY A 332 -6.04 15.74 0.26
CA GLY A 332 -6.23 16.96 -0.54
C GLY A 332 -5.78 16.77 -2.00
N ASP A 333 -4.58 16.21 -2.19
CA ASP A 333 -4.00 15.97 -3.51
C ASP A 333 -4.77 14.87 -4.27
N LEU A 334 -5.18 13.81 -3.55
CA LEU A 334 -6.01 12.75 -4.10
C LEU A 334 -7.36 13.29 -4.60
N ASN A 335 -8.03 14.12 -3.79
CA ASN A 335 -9.28 14.76 -4.17
C ASN A 335 -9.12 15.63 -5.42
N LYS A 336 -8.03 16.40 -5.53
CA LYS A 336 -7.70 17.14 -6.76
C LYS A 336 -7.54 16.20 -7.95
N GLN A 337 -6.74 15.15 -7.81
CA GLN A 337 -6.52 14.18 -8.89
C GLN A 337 -7.82 13.52 -9.35
N MET A 338 -8.75 13.21 -8.45
CA MET A 338 -10.08 12.68 -8.80
C MET A 338 -10.87 13.64 -9.71
N VAL A 339 -10.84 14.94 -9.39
CA VAL A 339 -11.50 15.98 -10.20
C VAL A 339 -10.83 16.08 -11.57
N MET A 340 -9.50 16.06 -11.62
CA MET A 340 -8.71 16.08 -12.86
C MET A 340 -9.02 14.87 -13.76
N ASP A 341 -9.03 13.67 -13.18
CA ASP A 341 -9.31 12.43 -13.92
C ASP A 341 -10.74 12.43 -14.46
N LEU A 342 -11.72 12.90 -13.69
CA LEU A 342 -13.09 13.04 -14.19
C LEU A 342 -13.15 14.04 -15.36
N PHE A 343 -12.48 15.18 -15.21
CA PHE A 343 -12.40 16.20 -16.25
C PHE A 343 -11.84 15.62 -17.54
N ASP A 344 -10.68 14.97 -17.50
CA ASP A 344 -10.06 14.38 -18.68
C ASP A 344 -10.91 13.27 -19.30
N ASN A 345 -11.58 12.46 -18.49
CA ASN A 345 -12.51 11.44 -18.98
C ASN A 345 -13.71 12.04 -19.73
N ILE A 346 -14.19 13.21 -19.30
CA ILE A 346 -15.27 13.94 -19.96
C ILE A 346 -14.75 14.59 -21.25
N THR A 347 -13.61 15.28 -21.21
CA THR A 347 -13.15 16.11 -22.33
C THR A 347 -12.44 15.33 -23.43
N SER A 348 -11.76 14.22 -23.13
CA SER A 348 -10.98 13.44 -24.11
C SER A 348 -11.82 12.74 -25.18
N ARG A 349 -13.10 12.47 -24.92
CA ARG A 349 -13.90 11.55 -25.77
C ARG A 349 -14.68 12.27 -26.86
N GLN A 350 -15.14 13.49 -26.63
CA GLN A 350 -16.03 14.20 -27.55
C GLN A 350 -15.82 15.70 -27.53
N SER A 351 -15.65 16.31 -28.71
CA SER A 351 -15.53 17.77 -28.88
C SER A 351 -16.77 18.54 -28.42
N ASP A 352 -17.91 17.87 -28.28
CA ASP A 352 -19.14 18.43 -27.74
C ASP A 352 -19.15 18.54 -26.20
N ASN A 353 -18.17 17.99 -25.50
CA ASN A 353 -18.12 18.02 -24.03
C ASN A 353 -17.36 19.21 -23.45
N TYR A 354 -16.54 19.85 -24.27
CA TYR A 354 -15.67 20.92 -23.80
C TYR A 354 -15.83 22.23 -24.55
N VAL A 355 -15.18 23.22 -23.97
CA VAL A 355 -15.11 24.60 -24.38
C VAL A 355 -13.63 24.98 -24.34
N LEU A 356 -13.16 25.67 -25.38
CA LEU A 356 -11.82 26.23 -25.41
C LEU A 356 -11.90 27.72 -25.03
N TYR A 357 -10.95 28.18 -24.23
CA TYR A 357 -10.80 29.60 -23.89
C TYR A 357 -9.33 29.99 -23.90
N ARG A 358 -9.06 31.30 -24.01
CA ARG A 358 -7.70 31.80 -23.91
C ARG A 358 -7.26 31.78 -22.45
N ALA A 359 -6.25 30.97 -22.15
CA ALA A 359 -5.68 30.91 -20.81
C ALA A 359 -4.90 32.18 -20.49
N TRP A 360 -4.71 32.42 -19.19
CA TRP A 360 -3.87 33.49 -18.65
C TRP A 360 -2.42 33.38 -19.15
N LYS A 361 -1.76 34.53 -19.35
CA LYS A 361 -0.41 34.64 -19.91
C LYS A 361 0.64 34.64 -18.79
N SER A 362 1.31 33.50 -18.57
CA SER A 362 2.63 33.51 -17.91
C SER A 362 3.71 33.31 -18.97
N ASN A 363 4.55 34.32 -19.22
CA ASN A 363 5.79 34.26 -20.00
C ASN A 363 5.64 34.03 -21.52
N GLU A 364 5.22 35.08 -22.22
CA GLU A 364 5.34 35.28 -23.69
C GLU A 364 4.60 34.32 -24.66
N GLN A 365 4.05 33.19 -24.21
CA GLN A 365 3.19 32.32 -25.04
C GLN A 365 1.76 32.21 -24.48
N HIS A 366 0.75 32.38 -25.33
CA HIS A 366 -0.65 32.16 -24.97
C HIS A 366 -0.95 30.65 -24.96
N ARG A 367 -1.56 30.14 -23.88
CA ARG A 367 -2.03 28.75 -23.80
C ARG A 367 -3.54 28.69 -24.06
N ILE A 368 -4.02 27.55 -24.56
CA ILE A 368 -5.45 27.29 -24.70
C ILE A 368 -5.90 26.50 -23.46
N GLY A 369 -6.82 27.08 -22.71
CA GLY A 369 -7.48 26.42 -21.59
C GLY A 369 -8.74 25.67 -22.05
N MET A 370 -9.15 24.68 -21.26
CA MET A 370 -10.34 23.88 -21.55
C MET A 370 -11.31 23.88 -20.35
N ALA A 371 -12.60 23.82 -20.63
CA ALA A 371 -13.66 23.74 -19.63
C ALA A 371 -14.75 22.76 -20.06
N ILE A 372 -15.35 22.03 -19.13
CA ILE A 372 -16.55 21.20 -19.37
C ILE A 372 -17.73 22.12 -19.67
N ARG A 373 -18.55 21.74 -20.67
CA ARG A 373 -19.80 22.44 -20.99
C ARG A 373 -20.81 22.37 -19.85
N ARG A 374 -21.46 23.50 -19.58
CA ARG A 374 -22.39 23.70 -18.45
C ARG A 374 -23.75 23.05 -18.67
N ARG A 375 -24.21 22.97 -19.92
CA ARG A 375 -25.57 22.49 -20.25
C ARG A 375 -25.68 20.98 -20.32
N ARG A 376 -24.63 20.31 -20.82
CA ARG A 376 -24.63 18.87 -21.07
C ARG A 376 -23.23 18.40 -21.40
N PHE A 377 -22.87 17.22 -20.88
CA PHE A 377 -21.74 16.44 -21.35
C PHE A 377 -22.12 14.97 -21.50
N ILE A 378 -21.35 14.23 -22.28
CA ILE A 378 -21.61 12.84 -22.65
C ILE A 378 -20.45 11.98 -22.17
N ILE A 379 -20.76 10.88 -21.49
CA ILE A 379 -19.77 9.86 -21.15
C ILE A 379 -20.02 8.60 -21.98
N GLY A 380 -18.94 8.00 -22.50
CA GLY A 380 -19.00 6.79 -23.32
C GLY A 380 -18.50 5.54 -22.61
N GLY A 381 -18.60 4.40 -23.29
CA GLY A 381 -18.15 3.09 -22.78
C GLY A 381 -19.18 2.42 -21.85
N PHE A 382 -20.45 2.56 -22.21
CA PHE A 382 -21.61 1.93 -21.55
C PHE A 382 -22.44 1.15 -22.58
N SER A 383 -21.80 0.57 -23.60
CA SER A 383 -22.48 -0.16 -24.67
C SER A 383 -23.08 -1.46 -24.13
N LEU A 384 -24.33 -1.73 -24.51
CA LEU A 384 -24.95 -3.01 -24.23
C LEU A 384 -24.86 -3.89 -25.47
N ASP A 385 -24.16 -5.01 -25.32
CA ASP A 385 -24.35 -6.14 -26.22
C ASP A 385 -25.78 -6.68 -26.06
N GLY A 386 -26.40 -7.15 -27.14
CA GLY A 386 -27.85 -7.43 -27.21
C GLY A 386 -28.41 -8.37 -26.13
N TRP A 387 -27.57 -9.20 -25.51
CA TRP A 387 -27.93 -10.14 -24.45
C TRP A 387 -27.88 -9.56 -23.03
N ARG A 388 -27.26 -8.38 -22.85
CA ARG A 388 -27.03 -7.80 -21.52
C ARG A 388 -28.30 -7.10 -21.01
N SER A 389 -28.71 -7.48 -19.81
CA SER A 389 -29.86 -6.90 -19.11
C SER A 389 -29.47 -5.79 -18.14
N ASN A 390 -28.19 -5.65 -17.78
CA ASN A 390 -27.67 -4.68 -16.81
C ASN A 390 -26.24 -4.20 -17.20
N LEU A 391 -25.80 -3.10 -16.58
CA LEU A 391 -24.39 -2.69 -16.61
C LEU A 391 -23.51 -3.65 -15.80
N SER A 392 -22.26 -3.76 -16.21
CA SER A 392 -21.22 -4.51 -15.51
C SER A 392 -20.80 -3.77 -14.24
N PHE A 393 -20.18 -4.51 -13.31
CA PHE A 393 -19.54 -3.92 -12.13
C PHE A 393 -18.54 -2.82 -12.50
N LEU A 394 -17.84 -2.96 -13.63
CA LEU A 394 -16.90 -1.95 -14.11
C LEU A 394 -17.62 -0.63 -14.45
N GLU A 395 -18.71 -0.72 -15.22
CA GLU A 395 -19.50 0.45 -15.64
C GLU A 395 -20.23 1.11 -14.48
N LEU A 396 -20.84 0.34 -13.57
CA LEU A 396 -21.54 0.87 -12.40
C LEU A 396 -20.59 1.68 -11.50
N ASN A 397 -19.37 1.21 -11.28
CA ASN A 397 -18.40 1.95 -10.49
C ASN A 397 -17.92 3.23 -11.18
N ARG A 398 -17.90 3.30 -12.52
CA ARG A 398 -17.61 4.58 -13.21
C ARG A 398 -18.69 5.62 -12.92
N LEU A 399 -19.94 5.20 -12.76
CA LEU A 399 -21.04 6.08 -12.32
C LEU A 399 -20.86 6.51 -10.86
N ARG A 400 -20.46 5.57 -9.97
CA ARG A 400 -20.14 5.88 -8.57
C ARG A 400 -19.01 6.89 -8.44
N GLU A 401 -18.00 6.86 -9.31
CA GLU A 401 -16.91 7.84 -9.32
C GLU A 401 -17.42 9.25 -9.65
N ILE A 402 -18.37 9.37 -10.58
CA ILE A 402 -19.03 10.66 -10.88
C ILE A 402 -19.81 11.16 -9.66
N ASP A 403 -20.57 10.27 -9.00
CA ASP A 403 -21.30 10.61 -7.77
C ASP A 403 -20.37 11.14 -6.67
N LYS A 404 -19.23 10.48 -6.45
CA LYS A 404 -18.23 10.90 -5.47
C LYS A 404 -17.64 12.27 -5.78
N VAL A 405 -17.22 12.51 -7.02
CA VAL A 405 -16.62 13.80 -7.41
C VAL A 405 -17.63 14.94 -7.29
N PHE A 406 -18.87 14.73 -7.69
CA PHE A 406 -19.89 15.78 -7.55
C PHE A 406 -20.26 16.04 -6.09
N ALA A 407 -20.34 15.00 -5.24
CA ALA A 407 -20.51 15.18 -3.80
C ALA A 407 -19.34 15.95 -3.18
N LEU A 408 -18.10 15.59 -3.53
CA LEU A 408 -16.89 16.27 -3.08
C LEU A 408 -16.92 17.75 -3.43
N VAL A 409 -17.20 18.08 -4.69
CA VAL A 409 -17.26 19.47 -5.18
C VAL A 409 -18.45 20.23 -4.56
N ASP A 410 -19.54 19.56 -4.21
CA ASP A 410 -20.70 20.11 -3.49
C ASP A 410 -20.46 20.23 -1.97
N GLY A 411 -19.32 19.77 -1.46
CA GLY A 411 -19.01 19.77 -0.01
C GLY A 411 -19.82 18.76 0.79
N LYS A 412 -20.35 17.72 0.14
CA LYS A 412 -21.13 16.64 0.75
C LYS A 412 -20.33 15.35 0.79
N ARG A 413 -20.70 14.46 1.72
CA ARG A 413 -20.11 13.11 1.81
C ARG A 413 -20.61 12.20 0.70
N GLU A 414 -21.88 12.29 0.37
CA GLU A 414 -22.54 11.50 -0.67
C GLU A 414 -23.77 12.24 -1.23
N PRO A 415 -24.20 11.92 -2.46
CA PRO A 415 -25.48 12.41 -2.97
C PRO A 415 -26.67 11.74 -2.26
N ALA A 416 -27.75 12.49 -2.04
CA ALA A 416 -29.00 11.95 -1.49
C ALA A 416 -29.62 10.89 -2.43
N GLU A 417 -29.58 11.18 -3.73
CA GLU A 417 -29.99 10.31 -4.83
C GLU A 417 -28.81 10.14 -5.81
N PRO A 418 -28.03 9.06 -5.69
CA PRO A 418 -26.88 8.81 -6.57
C PRO A 418 -27.28 8.51 -8.02
N LEU A 419 -26.46 8.94 -8.98
CA LEU A 419 -26.54 8.57 -10.39
C LEU A 419 -26.52 7.05 -10.58
N VAL A 420 -25.64 6.34 -9.88
CA VAL A 420 -25.53 4.88 -10.01
C VAL A 420 -26.86 4.18 -9.68
N THR A 421 -27.61 4.69 -8.71
CA THR A 421 -28.88 4.10 -8.25
C THR A 421 -29.93 4.08 -9.36
N LEU A 422 -29.93 5.07 -10.26
CA LEU A 422 -30.80 5.05 -11.44
C LEU A 422 -30.52 3.85 -12.34
N PHE A 423 -29.25 3.48 -12.51
CA PHE A 423 -28.84 2.34 -13.33
C PHE A 423 -28.97 1.01 -12.61
N GLU A 424 -29.00 0.99 -11.28
CA GLU A 424 -29.22 -0.24 -10.49
C GLU A 424 -30.71 -0.57 -10.35
N GLN A 425 -31.55 0.45 -10.15
CA GLN A 425 -32.96 0.26 -9.81
C GLN A 425 -33.91 0.54 -10.98
N GLN A 426 -33.53 1.44 -11.90
CA GLN A 426 -34.40 1.93 -12.97
C GLN A 426 -33.79 1.72 -14.37
N PHE A 427 -32.95 0.68 -14.51
CA PHE A 427 -32.21 0.41 -15.75
C PHE A 427 -33.11 0.23 -16.98
N LYS A 428 -34.24 -0.47 -16.81
CA LYS A 428 -35.19 -0.75 -17.91
C LYS A 428 -35.79 0.54 -18.48
N ALA A 429 -36.15 1.48 -17.61
CA ALA A 429 -36.67 2.79 -18.00
C ALA A 429 -35.61 3.57 -18.80
N LEU A 430 -34.36 3.63 -18.29
CA LEU A 430 -33.24 4.26 -18.99
C LEU A 430 -32.96 3.61 -20.35
N LYS A 431 -32.96 2.28 -20.42
CA LYS A 431 -32.73 1.52 -21.66
C LYS A 431 -33.81 1.80 -22.71
N ASN A 432 -35.04 2.07 -22.28
CA ASN A 432 -36.16 2.42 -23.15
C ASN A 432 -36.18 3.91 -23.55
N GLY A 433 -35.16 4.69 -23.16
CA GLY A 433 -34.99 6.08 -23.55
C GLY A 433 -35.67 7.10 -22.63
N GLU A 434 -36.17 6.67 -21.48
CA GLU A 434 -36.74 7.57 -20.48
C GLU A 434 -35.65 8.52 -19.93
N ARG A 435 -36.07 9.75 -19.61
CA ARG A 435 -35.20 10.74 -18.96
C ARG A 435 -35.46 10.70 -17.46
N LEU A 436 -34.49 10.20 -16.71
CA LEU A 436 -34.56 10.11 -15.26
C LEU A 436 -33.73 11.22 -14.61
N SER A 437 -33.91 11.41 -13.31
CA SER A 437 -33.33 12.51 -12.56
C SER A 437 -32.71 11.98 -11.26
N CYS A 438 -31.52 12.47 -10.90
CA CYS A 438 -30.85 12.19 -9.63
C CYS A 438 -30.39 13.51 -8.98
N SER A 439 -29.62 13.47 -7.89
CA SER A 439 -29.19 14.68 -7.15
C SER A 439 -28.59 15.76 -8.04
N TYR A 440 -27.72 15.37 -8.98
CA TYR A 440 -26.90 16.31 -9.74
C TYR A 440 -27.28 16.44 -11.21
N PHE A 441 -27.99 15.46 -11.77
CA PHE A 441 -28.25 15.40 -13.21
C PHE A 441 -29.68 15.00 -13.55
N ASP A 442 -30.15 15.46 -14.70
CA ASP A 442 -31.03 14.62 -15.51
C ASP A 442 -30.19 13.76 -16.46
N VAL A 443 -30.68 12.56 -16.75
CA VAL A 443 -29.91 11.50 -17.39
C VAL A 443 -30.70 10.92 -18.56
N ARG A 444 -30.03 10.75 -19.69
CA ARG A 444 -30.51 9.90 -20.81
C ARG A 444 -29.46 8.89 -21.17
N TYR A 445 -29.89 7.65 -21.42
CA TYR A 445 -29.02 6.56 -21.79
C TYR A 445 -29.30 6.09 -23.22
N TYR A 446 -28.24 5.92 -24.00
CA TYR A 446 -28.30 5.46 -25.39
C TYR A 446 -27.56 4.12 -25.49
N PRO A 447 -28.28 3.00 -25.33
CA PRO A 447 -27.65 1.68 -25.19
C PRO A 447 -26.89 1.21 -26.43
N GLY A 448 -27.38 1.53 -27.63
CA GLY A 448 -26.77 1.10 -28.89
C GLY A 448 -25.41 1.75 -29.18
N ILE A 449 -25.24 3.03 -28.82
CA ILE A 449 -23.97 3.76 -28.97
C ILE A 449 -23.13 3.67 -27.69
N GLY A 450 -23.74 3.26 -26.58
CA GLY A 450 -23.09 3.12 -25.28
C GLY A 450 -22.73 4.45 -24.62
N THR A 451 -23.62 5.45 -24.75
CA THR A 451 -23.40 6.79 -24.22
C THR A 451 -24.45 7.17 -23.16
N VAL A 452 -24.00 7.83 -22.10
CA VAL A 452 -24.86 8.44 -21.08
C VAL A 452 -24.74 9.96 -21.22
N HIS A 453 -25.87 10.63 -21.44
CA HIS A 453 -25.95 12.07 -21.54
C HIS A 453 -26.36 12.62 -20.17
N LEU A 454 -25.50 13.47 -19.60
CA LEU A 454 -25.70 14.08 -18.29
C LEU A 454 -26.02 15.56 -18.48
N PHE A 455 -27.13 15.99 -17.89
CA PHE A 455 -27.61 17.37 -17.91
C PHE A 455 -27.51 17.93 -16.49
N PRO A 456 -26.47 18.72 -16.18
CA PRO A 456 -26.26 19.25 -14.83
C PRO A 456 -27.42 20.14 -14.38
N LYS A 457 -27.95 19.88 -13.18
CA LYS A 457 -29.00 20.71 -12.56
C LYS A 457 -28.46 22.02 -11.99
N ASN A 458 -27.20 22.02 -11.55
CA ASN A 458 -26.54 23.18 -10.97
C ASN A 458 -25.22 23.45 -11.71
N GLN A 459 -25.21 24.49 -12.55
CA GLN A 459 -24.04 24.83 -13.34
C GLN A 459 -22.88 25.35 -12.49
N LYS A 460 -23.12 25.83 -11.26
CA LYS A 460 -22.03 26.27 -10.37
C LYS A 460 -21.10 25.11 -9.97
N LEU A 461 -21.60 23.88 -9.92
CA LEU A 461 -20.76 22.70 -9.63
C LEU A 461 -19.83 22.39 -10.82
N ILE A 462 -20.30 22.59 -12.05
CA ILE A 462 -19.47 22.46 -13.25
C ILE A 462 -18.41 23.56 -13.29
N ASP A 463 -18.80 24.80 -12.99
CA ASP A 463 -17.88 25.92 -12.91
C ASP A 463 -16.80 25.64 -11.83
N ARG A 464 -17.15 24.98 -10.72
CA ARG A 464 -16.20 24.64 -9.65
C ARG A 464 -15.21 23.57 -10.06
N ILE A 465 -15.65 22.56 -10.80
CA ILE A 465 -14.76 21.58 -11.43
C ILE A 465 -13.80 22.29 -12.39
N ASN A 466 -14.33 23.14 -13.29
CA ASN A 466 -13.52 23.86 -14.27
C ASN A 466 -12.51 24.81 -13.63
N LEU A 467 -12.88 25.49 -12.54
CA LEU A 467 -12.00 26.37 -11.78
C LEU A 467 -10.87 25.59 -11.12
N LEU A 468 -11.19 24.49 -10.43
CA LEU A 468 -10.17 23.63 -9.79
C LEU A 468 -9.16 23.10 -10.81
N VAL A 469 -9.65 22.59 -11.94
CA VAL A 469 -8.82 22.06 -13.03
C VAL A 469 -7.98 23.16 -13.66
N GLY A 470 -8.58 24.33 -13.91
CA GLY A 470 -7.89 25.45 -14.51
C GLY A 470 -6.78 26.02 -13.65
N LYS A 471 -6.97 26.10 -12.33
CA LYS A 471 -5.90 26.49 -11.40
C LYS A 471 -4.75 25.49 -11.40
N GLU A 472 -5.07 24.20 -11.25
CA GLU A 472 -4.07 23.14 -11.19
C GLU A 472 -3.27 23.02 -12.51
N ARG A 473 -3.89 23.32 -13.66
CA ARG A 473 -3.22 23.37 -14.97
C ARG A 473 -2.62 24.71 -15.34
N GLN A 474 -2.71 25.70 -14.46
CA GLN A 474 -2.25 27.08 -14.69
C GLN A 474 -2.89 27.70 -15.94
N TRP A 475 -4.15 27.37 -16.21
CA TRP A 475 -4.97 27.99 -17.26
C TRP A 475 -5.59 29.31 -16.81
N MET A 476 -5.60 29.57 -15.51
CA MET A 476 -6.11 30.78 -14.87
C MET A 476 -5.26 31.15 -13.64
N PRO A 477 -5.35 32.40 -13.15
CA PRO A 477 -4.69 32.84 -11.92
C PRO A 477 -5.11 32.05 -10.68
N GLU A 478 -4.19 31.89 -9.72
CA GLU A 478 -4.44 31.11 -8.49
C GLU A 478 -5.45 31.77 -7.55
N ASP A 479 -5.57 33.10 -7.57
CA ASP A 479 -6.41 33.93 -6.71
C ASP A 479 -7.87 34.04 -7.18
N MET A 480 -8.19 33.55 -8.37
CA MET A 480 -9.53 33.62 -8.97
C MET A 480 -10.55 32.77 -8.21
N ASP A 481 -11.70 33.31 -7.80
CA ASP A 481 -12.75 32.55 -7.08
C ASP A 481 -14.05 32.46 -7.88
N LEU A 482 -14.87 31.46 -7.56
CA LEU A 482 -16.17 31.24 -8.18
C LEU A 482 -17.18 32.37 -7.92
N GLN A 483 -16.93 33.21 -6.91
CA GLN A 483 -17.74 34.39 -6.58
C GLN A 483 -17.49 35.54 -7.56
N ASP A 484 -16.40 35.49 -8.33
CA ASP A 484 -16.11 36.46 -9.36
C ASP A 484 -17.13 36.31 -10.49
N VAL A 485 -18.05 37.28 -10.57
CA VAL A 485 -19.09 37.38 -11.60
C VAL A 485 -18.51 37.20 -13.01
N ASP A 486 -17.26 37.60 -13.17
CA ASP A 486 -16.53 37.61 -14.42
C ASP A 486 -16.08 36.21 -14.86
N VAL A 487 -15.80 35.29 -13.94
CA VAL A 487 -15.42 33.89 -14.26
C VAL A 487 -16.59 33.15 -14.89
N SER A 488 -17.80 33.30 -14.33
CA SER A 488 -19.00 32.66 -14.91
C SER A 488 -19.43 33.30 -16.23
N LYS A 489 -19.22 34.62 -16.40
CA LYS A 489 -19.40 35.29 -17.69
C LYS A 489 -18.39 34.77 -18.72
N ALA A 490 -17.14 34.59 -18.32
CA ALA A 490 -16.08 34.13 -19.21
C ALA A 490 -16.36 32.73 -19.76
N TYR A 491 -16.81 31.79 -18.91
CA TYR A 491 -17.21 30.47 -19.39
C TYR A 491 -18.42 30.51 -20.33
N LYS A 492 -19.42 31.39 -20.09
CA LYS A 492 -20.55 31.55 -21.02
C LYS A 492 -20.10 32.08 -22.37
N ALA A 493 -19.19 33.05 -22.36
CA ALA A 493 -18.66 33.62 -23.58
C ALA A 493 -17.85 32.60 -24.38
N ALA A 494 -16.97 31.87 -23.69
CA ALA A 494 -16.20 30.78 -24.27
C ALA A 494 -17.08 29.69 -24.91
N GLU A 495 -18.23 29.33 -24.31
CA GLU A 495 -19.18 28.36 -24.88
C GLU A 495 -19.72 28.81 -26.25
N LYS A 496 -20.09 30.09 -26.38
CA LYS A 496 -20.61 30.67 -27.63
C LYS A 496 -19.53 30.69 -28.71
N ILE A 497 -18.34 31.16 -28.35
CA ILE A 497 -17.18 31.25 -29.24
C ILE A 497 -16.74 29.86 -29.71
N THR A 498 -16.57 28.91 -28.78
CA THR A 498 -16.18 27.53 -29.13
C THR A 498 -17.20 26.86 -30.04
N THR A 499 -18.50 27.11 -29.83
CA THR A 499 -19.55 26.56 -30.70
C THR A 499 -19.43 27.08 -32.13
N LEU A 500 -19.09 28.37 -32.32
CA LEU A 500 -18.84 28.96 -33.63
C LEU A 500 -17.58 28.37 -34.29
N VAL A 501 -16.51 28.19 -33.50
CA VAL A 501 -15.25 27.61 -33.97
C VAL A 501 -15.43 26.14 -34.38
N LEU A 502 -16.01 25.31 -33.52
CA LEU A 502 -16.26 23.89 -33.83
C LEU A 502 -17.20 23.73 -35.03
N LYS A 503 -18.19 24.62 -35.21
CA LYS A 503 -19.05 24.62 -36.40
C LYS A 503 -18.25 24.90 -37.68
N LYS A 504 -17.34 25.87 -37.65
CA LYS A 504 -16.44 26.17 -38.79
C LYS A 504 -15.47 25.02 -39.08
N MET A 505 -14.86 24.44 -38.03
CA MET A 505 -13.93 23.32 -38.18
C MET A 505 -14.60 22.06 -38.73
N ARG A 506 -15.90 21.83 -38.43
CA ARG A 506 -16.67 20.74 -39.05
C ARG A 506 -17.00 20.97 -40.54
N CYS A 507 -16.84 22.19 -41.03
CA CYS A 507 -17.16 22.59 -42.41
C CYS A 507 -15.91 22.80 -43.30
N GLY A 508 -14.68 22.69 -42.79
CA GLY A 508 -13.44 22.95 -43.53
C GLY A 508 -12.29 22.01 -43.13
N TYR A 509 -11.40 21.73 -44.09
CA TYR A 509 -10.32 20.74 -44.06
C TYR A 509 -9.38 20.78 -42.81
N SER A 510 -9.01 19.58 -42.34
CA SER A 510 -7.98 19.22 -41.32
C SER A 510 -8.46 19.01 -39.87
N GLN A 511 -8.37 17.76 -39.41
CA GLN A 511 -8.66 17.29 -38.05
C GLN A 511 -7.41 17.29 -37.13
N HIS A 512 -6.57 18.31 -37.19
CA HIS A 512 -5.40 18.39 -36.30
C HIS A 512 -5.59 19.48 -35.26
N TYR A 513 -5.84 19.03 -34.01
CA TYR A 513 -5.91 19.86 -32.80
C TYR A 513 -4.54 20.35 -32.32
N ASP A 514 -3.45 19.98 -33.01
CA ASP A 514 -2.07 20.18 -32.52
C ASP A 514 -1.43 21.53 -32.89
N ASP A 515 -2.15 22.40 -33.61
CA ASP A 515 -1.67 23.76 -33.93
C ASP A 515 -2.39 24.79 -33.05
N ASN A 516 -1.79 25.05 -31.88
CA ASN A 516 -2.30 26.02 -30.90
C ASN A 516 -2.46 27.42 -31.51
N ASP A 517 -1.57 27.84 -32.41
CA ASP A 517 -1.61 29.18 -33.01
C ASP A 517 -2.78 29.33 -33.99
N LYS A 518 -3.03 28.31 -34.81
CA LYS A 518 -4.22 28.29 -35.69
C LYS A 518 -5.51 28.26 -34.90
N THR A 519 -5.56 27.48 -33.82
CA THR A 519 -6.74 27.36 -32.97
C THR A 519 -7.02 28.67 -32.24
N LEU A 520 -5.98 29.34 -31.75
CA LEU A 520 -6.08 30.65 -31.11
C LEU A 520 -6.60 31.72 -32.09
N THR A 521 -6.07 31.75 -33.32
CA THR A 521 -6.52 32.67 -34.37
C THR A 521 -8.02 32.48 -34.67
N LEU A 522 -8.49 31.23 -34.78
CA LEU A 522 -9.90 30.93 -35.00
C LEU A 522 -10.80 31.37 -33.84
N LEU A 523 -10.30 31.26 -32.61
CA LEU A 523 -11.00 31.70 -31.40
C LEU A 523 -11.09 33.23 -31.34
N GLU A 524 -10.01 33.95 -31.65
CA GLU A 524 -9.99 35.43 -31.73
C GLU A 524 -10.97 35.95 -32.78
N ASP A 525 -10.92 35.40 -34.00
CA ASP A 525 -11.84 35.70 -35.10
C ASP A 525 -13.32 35.50 -34.71
N ALA A 526 -13.60 34.46 -33.93
CA ALA A 526 -14.95 34.13 -33.48
C ALA A 526 -15.39 35.04 -32.32
N ALA A 527 -14.47 35.44 -31.44
CA ALA A 527 -14.72 36.39 -30.37
C ALA A 527 -15.10 37.77 -30.92
N GLU A 528 -14.37 38.28 -31.92
CA GLU A 528 -14.66 39.55 -32.59
C GLU A 528 -16.04 39.51 -33.27
N LYS A 529 -16.33 38.46 -34.04
CA LYS A 529 -17.60 38.31 -34.77
C LYS A 529 -18.82 38.15 -33.85
N SER A 530 -18.62 37.67 -32.64
CA SER A 530 -19.69 37.43 -31.67
C SER A 530 -19.91 38.58 -30.67
N GLY A 531 -19.06 39.62 -30.73
CA GLY A 531 -19.07 40.76 -29.82
C GLY A 531 -18.60 40.44 -28.40
N GLU A 532 -17.86 39.34 -28.21
CA GLU A 532 -17.47 38.81 -26.89
C GLU A 532 -15.96 38.84 -26.66
N SER A 533 -15.28 39.78 -27.32
CA SER A 533 -13.84 39.98 -27.22
C SER A 533 -13.37 40.23 -25.78
N SER A 534 -14.08 40.98 -24.93
CA SER A 534 -13.68 41.20 -23.53
C SER A 534 -13.95 40.00 -22.60
N GLY A 535 -14.98 39.19 -22.89
CA GLY A 535 -15.40 38.06 -22.05
C GLY A 535 -14.66 36.76 -22.31
N PHE A 536 -13.86 36.66 -23.38
CA PHE A 536 -13.14 35.43 -23.73
C PHE A 536 -11.81 35.26 -22.96
N PHE A 537 -11.35 36.30 -22.26
CA PHE A 537 -10.07 36.35 -21.56
C PHE A 537 -10.24 36.01 -20.08
N MET A 538 -9.51 35.00 -19.60
CA MET A 538 -9.30 34.76 -18.17
C MET A 538 -8.07 35.55 -17.70
N ASP A 539 -8.18 36.89 -17.66
CA ASP A 539 -7.09 37.81 -17.27
C ASP A 539 -7.58 38.84 -16.24
N THR A 540 -6.97 38.85 -15.05
CA THR A 540 -7.32 39.74 -13.94
C THR A 540 -7.10 41.22 -14.25
N ALA A 541 -6.20 41.56 -15.19
CA ALA A 541 -5.96 42.95 -15.60
C ALA A 541 -7.13 43.51 -16.43
N LEU A 542 -7.71 42.71 -17.34
CA LEU A 542 -8.86 43.12 -18.16
C LEU A 542 -10.18 43.05 -17.39
N LEU A 543 -10.33 42.08 -16.47
CA LEU A 543 -11.53 41.95 -15.64
C LEU A 543 -11.70 43.09 -14.62
N ASN A 544 -10.61 43.75 -14.22
CA ASN A 544 -10.67 44.91 -13.32
C ASN A 544 -10.83 46.27 -14.03
N MET A 545 -10.63 46.36 -15.35
CA MET A 545 -10.83 47.63 -16.09
C MET A 545 -12.31 48.01 -16.22
N ASP A 546 -13.22 47.05 -16.24
CA ASP A 546 -14.68 47.30 -16.27
C ASP A 546 -15.25 47.76 -14.92
N LYS A 547 -14.48 47.73 -13.82
CA LYS A 547 -14.90 48.28 -12.52
C LYS A 547 -14.58 49.78 -12.36
N ALA A 548 -13.86 50.37 -13.31
CA ALA A 548 -13.47 51.79 -13.29
C ALA A 548 -14.23 52.65 -14.31
N SER A 549 -15.31 52.13 -14.91
CA SER A 549 -16.17 52.82 -15.88
C SER A 549 -17.53 53.20 -15.28
#